data_AF-A0A0F2NWQ3-F1
#
_entry.id   AF-A0A0F2NWQ3-F1
#
_cell.length_a   1.000
_cell.length_b   1.000
_cell.length_c   1.000
_cell.angle_alpha   90.00
_cell.angle_beta   90.00
_cell.angle_gamma   90.00
#
_symmetry.space_group_name_H-M   'P 1'
#
loop_
_entity.id
_entity.type
_entity.pdbx_description
1 polymer ?
#
loop_
_entity_poly.entity_id
_entity_poly.type
_entity_poly.pdbx_seq_one_letter_code
_entity_poly.pdbx_strand_id
1 'polypeptide(L)'
;MIPKIDTGFDDDEATPNSSCAHRDLSDFTDKVNFDLMTDEDGVTIRRSQSGEAFCRTGNETTLNCLLRRHHDEYRNFQGEDFCPVIGELQERVKKHLRPVRFVGGLNEAGEYFIYPQKLNTKRNSNSWNSSLAVALSQDPGVFIRLTSNTEQQRYDFSVVDRTCEIPLDIEDFQSQLLKALENDLIESADHSVYKKFVAAA
;
A
#
# COMPACT_ATOMS: atom_id res chain seq x y z
N MET A 1 7.88 45.93 -28.74
CA MET A 1 7.18 46.28 -27.48
C MET A 1 6.77 44.98 -26.82
N ILE A 2 7.33 44.69 -25.66
CA ILE A 2 7.05 43.50 -24.84
C ILE A 2 6.65 44.06 -23.47
N PRO A 3 5.48 43.70 -22.90
CA PRO A 3 5.13 44.16 -21.57
C PRO A 3 5.94 43.41 -20.52
N LYS A 4 6.53 44.16 -19.59
CA LYS A 4 7.15 43.64 -18.36
C LYS A 4 6.04 43.21 -17.41
N ILE A 5 6.13 41.98 -16.91
CA ILE A 5 5.32 41.49 -15.79
C ILE A 5 6.17 41.65 -14.54
N ASP A 6 5.61 42.39 -13.59
CA ASP A 6 6.12 42.69 -12.26
C ASP A 6 5.79 41.50 -11.36
N THR A 7 6.80 40.83 -10.81
CA THR A 7 6.61 39.78 -9.79
C THR A 7 7.10 40.33 -8.46
N GLY A 8 6.18 41.00 -7.75
CA GLY A 8 6.34 41.28 -6.33
C GLY A 8 6.31 39.96 -5.55
N PHE A 9 7.46 39.59 -4.99
CA PHE A 9 7.55 38.67 -3.87
C PHE A 9 8.20 39.49 -2.76
N ASP A 10 7.37 39.90 -1.80
CA ASP A 10 7.83 40.50 -0.55
C ASP A 10 8.48 39.40 0.29
N ASP A 11 9.76 39.61 0.59
CA ASP A 11 10.47 39.01 1.71
C ASP A 11 9.80 39.47 3.01
N ASP A 12 9.36 38.54 3.84
CA ASP A 12 9.04 38.87 5.23
C ASP A 12 9.60 37.84 6.20
N GLU A 13 10.02 38.42 7.32
CA GLU A 13 11.12 38.02 8.17
C GLU A 13 10.86 36.78 9.04
N ALA A 14 11.96 36.11 9.37
CA ALA A 14 12.02 35.15 10.45
C ALA A 14 11.87 35.84 11.81
N THR A 15 11.14 35.22 12.74
CA THR A 15 11.51 35.25 14.17
C THR A 15 11.17 33.95 14.91
N PRO A 16 11.85 33.68 16.05
CA PRO A 16 12.10 32.34 16.58
C PRO A 16 11.34 32.01 17.88
N ASN A 17 11.53 30.75 18.32
CA ASN A 17 11.25 30.18 19.64
C ASN A 17 9.78 29.91 20.00
N SER A 18 9.44 28.63 20.08
CA SER A 18 8.55 28.13 21.12
C SER A 18 9.00 26.74 21.55
N SER A 19 9.35 26.63 22.84
CA SER A 19 9.67 25.38 23.50
C SER A 19 8.45 24.46 23.50
N CYS A 20 8.53 23.30 22.85
CA CYS A 20 7.61 22.22 23.16
C CYS A 20 8.17 21.43 24.33
N ALA A 21 7.59 21.73 25.49
CA ALA A 21 7.70 20.95 26.71
C ALA A 21 7.37 19.46 26.45
N HIS A 22 8.06 18.61 27.22
CA HIS A 22 7.68 17.23 27.47
C HIS A 22 6.16 17.11 27.68
N ARG A 23 5.49 16.31 26.84
CA ARG A 23 4.17 15.77 27.14
C ARG A 23 4.28 14.26 27.22
N ASP A 24 3.79 13.75 28.34
CA ASP A 24 3.63 12.35 28.68
C ASP A 24 3.02 11.53 27.53
N LEU A 25 3.69 10.43 27.21
CA LEU A 25 3.33 9.45 26.18
C LEU A 25 2.41 8.34 26.72
N SER A 26 1.60 8.60 27.75
CA SER A 26 0.82 7.56 28.42
C SER A 26 -0.66 7.45 28.03
N ASP A 27 -1.21 8.30 27.15
CA ASP A 27 -2.67 8.36 26.93
C ASP A 27 -3.15 8.30 25.47
N PHE A 28 -2.42 7.66 24.55
CA PHE A 28 -2.93 7.37 23.20
C PHE A 28 -2.98 5.87 22.91
N THR A 29 -3.66 5.13 23.79
CA THR A 29 -4.22 3.82 23.46
C THR A 29 -5.73 3.94 23.21
N ASP A 30 -6.10 4.76 22.24
CA ASP A 30 -7.42 4.65 21.63
C ASP A 30 -7.31 3.80 20.37
N LYS A 31 -7.77 2.57 20.57
CA LYS A 31 -7.90 1.47 19.65
C LYS A 31 -8.62 1.94 18.38
N VAL A 32 -7.89 2.02 17.27
CA VAL A 32 -8.52 1.75 15.98
C VAL A 32 -8.77 0.24 15.96
N ASN A 33 -9.94 -0.16 16.45
CA ASN A 33 -10.50 -1.46 16.11
C ASN A 33 -10.68 -1.47 14.59
N PHE A 34 -9.71 -2.04 13.87
CA PHE A 34 -10.02 -2.65 12.59
C PHE A 34 -10.90 -3.84 12.93
N ASP A 35 -12.21 -3.68 12.72
CA ASP A 35 -13.19 -4.73 12.89
C ASP A 35 -12.70 -5.97 12.13
N LEU A 36 -12.23 -6.94 12.91
CA LEU A 36 -12.17 -8.35 12.59
C LEU A 36 -13.63 -8.82 12.46
N MET A 37 -14.24 -8.47 11.33
CA MET A 37 -15.38 -9.23 10.82
C MET A 37 -14.79 -10.54 10.29
N THR A 38 -14.82 -11.55 11.15
CA THR A 38 -14.74 -12.95 10.77
C THR A 38 -15.96 -13.26 9.91
N ASP A 39 -15.86 -13.03 8.61
CA ASP A 39 -16.74 -13.63 7.62
C ASP A 39 -16.02 -14.85 7.02
N GLU A 40 -16.76 -15.96 6.95
CA GLU A 40 -16.32 -17.26 6.47
C GLU A 40 -15.73 -17.19 5.04
N ASP A 41 -14.58 -17.85 4.85
CA ASP A 41 -13.97 -18.29 3.59
C ASP A 41 -13.59 -17.22 2.54
N GLY A 42 -12.63 -16.35 2.89
CA GLY A 42 -11.94 -15.53 1.88
C GLY A 42 -10.59 -14.98 2.32
N VAL A 43 -9.57 -15.14 1.48
CA VAL A 43 -8.28 -14.46 1.64
C VAL A 43 -8.45 -12.96 1.42
N THR A 44 -8.01 -12.14 2.38
CA THR A 44 -8.15 -10.68 2.33
C THR A 44 -6.88 -9.99 1.84
N ILE A 45 -7.04 -8.83 1.19
CA ILE A 45 -5.90 -7.97 0.84
C ILE A 45 -5.55 -7.13 2.06
N ARG A 46 -4.34 -7.31 2.61
CA ARG A 46 -3.86 -6.53 3.74
C ARG A 46 -2.34 -6.36 3.71
N ARG A 47 -1.85 -5.39 4.50
CA ARG A 47 -0.43 -5.28 4.80
C ARG A 47 -0.10 -6.07 6.06
N SER A 48 1.19 -6.41 6.21
CA SER A 48 1.71 -6.95 7.46
C SER A 48 1.48 -5.94 8.59
N GLN A 49 0.95 -6.42 9.70
CA GLN A 49 0.81 -5.59 10.90
C GLN A 49 2.18 -5.39 11.57
N SER A 50 2.29 -4.33 12.38
CA SER A 50 3.54 -4.07 13.12
C SER A 50 3.85 -5.26 14.04
N GLY A 51 5.05 -5.83 13.91
CA GLY A 51 5.49 -6.97 14.73
C GLY A 51 5.06 -8.35 14.22
N GLU A 52 4.13 -8.44 13.28
CA GLU A 52 3.72 -9.70 12.65
C GLU A 52 4.80 -10.19 11.68
N ALA A 53 5.21 -11.46 11.80
CA ALA A 53 5.97 -12.10 10.75
C ALA A 53 5.04 -12.83 9.76
N PHE A 54 5.48 -12.91 8.52
CA PHE A 54 4.78 -13.67 7.48
C PHE A 54 5.78 -14.23 6.48
N CYS A 55 5.39 -15.28 5.77
CA CYS A 55 6.14 -15.80 4.63
C CYS A 55 5.33 -15.65 3.35
N ARG A 56 6.03 -15.69 2.21
CA ARG A 56 5.37 -15.79 0.90
C ARG A 56 4.96 -17.23 0.64
N THR A 57 3.78 -17.43 0.07
CA THR A 57 3.32 -18.74 -0.40
C THR A 57 3.99 -19.09 -1.74
N GLY A 58 4.25 -18.07 -2.57
CA GLY A 58 4.81 -18.25 -3.91
C GLY A 58 3.78 -17.98 -5.00
N ASN A 59 2.49 -17.91 -4.66
CA ASN A 59 1.46 -17.36 -5.53
C ASN A 59 1.69 -15.85 -5.69
N GLU A 60 1.73 -15.37 -6.93
CA GLU A 60 1.79 -13.94 -7.20
C GLU A 60 1.11 -13.58 -8.53
N THR A 61 0.60 -12.36 -8.63
CA THR A 61 0.02 -11.81 -9.85
C THR A 61 0.21 -10.31 -9.91
N THR A 62 0.51 -9.78 -11.09
CA THR A 62 0.69 -8.33 -11.27
C THR A 62 -0.47 -7.76 -12.04
N LEU A 63 -1.11 -6.73 -11.49
CA LEU A 63 -2.18 -5.97 -12.12
C LEU A 63 -1.79 -4.49 -12.25
N ASN A 64 -2.42 -3.79 -13.19
CA ASN A 64 -2.27 -2.35 -13.34
C ASN A 64 -3.41 -1.63 -12.63
N CYS A 65 -3.09 -0.87 -11.59
CA CYS A 65 -4.09 -0.28 -10.71
C CYS A 65 -4.06 1.24 -10.76
N LEU A 66 -5.24 1.87 -10.62
CA LEU A 66 -5.34 3.20 -10.05
C LEU A 66 -5.22 3.10 -8.53
N LEU A 67 -4.53 4.05 -7.91
CA LEU A 67 -4.37 4.08 -6.45
C LEU A 67 -5.31 5.13 -5.87
N ARG A 68 -6.30 4.70 -5.09
CA ARG A 68 -7.20 5.60 -4.34
C ARG A 68 -6.58 5.86 -2.98
N ARG A 69 -6.07 7.07 -2.74
CA ARG A 69 -5.50 7.45 -1.43
C ARG A 69 -6.59 7.95 -0.49
N HIS A 70 -6.53 7.48 0.75
CA HIS A 70 -7.40 7.94 1.82
C HIS A 70 -6.63 8.87 2.74
N HIS A 71 -7.29 9.94 3.12
CA HIS A 71 -6.77 10.93 4.04
C HIS A 71 -7.79 11.17 5.16
N ASP A 72 -7.29 11.45 6.35
CA ASP A 72 -8.15 11.86 7.48
C ASP A 72 -8.66 13.31 7.31
N GLU A 73 -9.44 13.77 8.29
CA GLU A 73 -9.96 15.15 8.33
C GLU A 73 -8.84 16.23 8.35
N TYR A 74 -7.64 15.87 8.77
CA TYR A 74 -6.44 16.72 8.80
C TYR A 74 -5.54 16.55 7.57
N ARG A 75 -6.01 15.81 6.55
CA ARG A 75 -5.27 15.46 5.33
C ARG A 75 -4.05 14.55 5.54
N ASN A 76 -3.90 13.94 6.70
CA ASN A 76 -2.87 12.92 6.91
C ASN A 76 -3.24 11.65 6.13
N PHE A 77 -2.23 10.98 5.58
CA PHE A 77 -2.43 9.73 4.83
C PHE A 77 -2.86 8.59 5.76
N GLN A 78 -4.01 7.99 5.50
CA GLN A 78 -4.52 6.83 6.26
C GLN A 78 -4.31 5.49 5.53
N GLY A 79 -4.24 5.51 4.20
CA GLY A 79 -4.12 4.28 3.43
C GLY A 79 -4.33 4.49 1.95
N GLU A 80 -4.27 3.40 1.20
CA GLU A 80 -4.59 3.40 -0.22
C GLU A 80 -5.28 2.10 -0.62
N ASP A 81 -6.29 2.21 -1.48
CA ASP A 81 -6.88 1.05 -2.15
C ASP A 81 -6.26 0.87 -3.53
N PHE A 82 -6.24 -0.38 -3.96
CA PHE A 82 -5.72 -0.80 -5.25
C PHE A 82 -6.90 -1.13 -6.14
N CYS A 83 -7.19 -0.27 -7.11
CA CYS A 83 -8.33 -0.44 -8.02
C CYS A 83 -7.80 -0.91 -9.39
N PRO A 84 -7.81 -2.22 -9.71
CA PRO A 84 -7.33 -2.70 -10.99
C PRO A 84 -8.18 -2.14 -12.12
N VAL A 85 -7.54 -1.72 -13.20
CA VAL A 85 -8.22 -1.27 -14.41
C VAL A 85 -8.04 -2.34 -15.47
N ILE A 86 -9.15 -2.84 -16.02
CA ILE A 86 -9.14 -3.92 -17.01
C ILE A 86 -9.76 -3.48 -18.35
N GLY A 87 -9.71 -4.37 -19.33
CA GLY A 87 -10.32 -4.17 -20.65
C GLY A 87 -9.73 -2.98 -21.42
N GLU A 88 -10.55 -2.38 -22.29
CA GLU A 88 -10.11 -1.25 -23.13
C GLU A 88 -9.70 -0.02 -22.31
N LEU A 89 -10.31 0.17 -21.14
CA LEU A 89 -10.05 1.33 -20.30
C LEU A 89 -8.60 1.35 -19.82
N GLN A 90 -8.02 0.17 -19.55
CA GLN A 90 -6.63 0.03 -19.12
C GLN A 90 -5.67 0.70 -20.11
N GLU A 91 -5.87 0.52 -21.42
CA GLU A 91 -5.00 1.12 -22.43
C GLU A 91 -5.21 2.64 -22.54
N ARG A 92 -6.44 3.13 -22.31
CA ARG A 92 -6.76 4.57 -22.34
C ARG A 92 -6.06 5.34 -21.21
N VAL A 93 -5.98 4.76 -20.01
CA VAL A 93 -5.36 5.40 -18.82
C VAL A 93 -4.01 4.83 -18.40
N LYS A 94 -3.39 3.98 -19.23
CA LYS A 94 -2.14 3.27 -18.94
C LYS A 94 -1.02 4.14 -18.35
N LYS A 95 -0.92 5.40 -18.79
CA LYS A 95 0.09 6.36 -18.31
C LYS A 95 -0.06 6.72 -16.82
N HIS A 96 -1.24 6.51 -16.25
CA HIS A 96 -1.60 6.82 -14.87
C HIS A 96 -1.67 5.58 -13.98
N LEU A 97 -1.60 4.38 -14.56
CA LEU A 97 -1.67 3.13 -13.81
C LEU A 97 -0.33 2.84 -13.12
N ARG A 98 -0.43 2.28 -11.92
CA ARG A 98 0.68 1.73 -11.16
C ARG A 98 0.66 0.21 -11.28
N PRO A 99 1.74 -0.46 -11.74
CA PRO A 99 1.85 -1.89 -11.60
C PRO A 99 1.98 -2.26 -10.12
N VAL A 100 1.11 -3.16 -9.67
CA VAL A 100 1.04 -3.68 -8.30
C VAL A 100 1.10 -5.20 -8.38
N ARG A 101 2.08 -5.78 -7.69
CA ARG A 101 2.18 -7.22 -7.50
C ARG A 101 1.41 -7.62 -6.25
N PHE A 102 0.43 -8.47 -6.40
CA PHE A 102 -0.30 -9.12 -5.33
C PHE A 102 0.40 -10.45 -5.04
N VAL A 103 0.85 -10.62 -3.80
CA VAL A 103 1.65 -11.77 -3.36
C VAL A 103 0.85 -12.52 -2.30
N GLY A 104 0.68 -13.83 -2.47
CA GLY A 104 0.13 -14.67 -1.42
C GLY A 104 1.05 -14.70 -0.21
N GLY A 105 0.47 -14.45 0.95
CA GLY A 105 1.15 -14.43 2.25
C GLY A 105 0.48 -15.40 3.22
N LEU A 106 1.30 -15.92 4.14
CA LEU A 106 0.86 -16.73 5.27
C LEU A 106 1.49 -16.17 6.54
N ASN A 107 0.68 -15.81 7.53
CA ASN A 107 1.20 -15.26 8.77
C ASN A 107 1.60 -16.34 9.79
N GLU A 108 2.14 -15.90 10.92
CA GLU A 108 2.54 -16.77 12.03
C GLU A 108 1.40 -17.60 12.63
N ALA A 109 0.15 -17.19 12.45
CA ALA A 109 -1.05 -17.89 12.93
C ALA A 109 -1.59 -18.92 11.91
N GLY A 110 -0.99 -19.00 10.72
CA GLY A 110 -1.46 -19.88 9.66
C GLY A 110 -2.60 -19.29 8.81
N GLU A 111 -2.82 -17.99 8.88
CA GLU A 111 -3.86 -17.29 8.12
C GLU A 111 -3.29 -16.81 6.78
N TYR A 112 -3.97 -17.20 5.69
CA TYR A 112 -3.65 -16.71 4.36
C TYR A 112 -4.15 -15.28 4.14
N PHE A 113 -3.37 -14.50 3.42
CA PHE A 113 -3.74 -13.16 2.99
C PHE A 113 -3.04 -12.81 1.67
N ILE A 114 -3.45 -11.71 1.04
CA ILE A 114 -2.79 -11.16 -0.14
C ILE A 114 -2.07 -9.86 0.23
N TYR A 115 -0.76 -9.85 0.05
CA TYR A 115 0.08 -8.67 0.25
C TYR A 115 0.20 -7.87 -1.05
N PRO A 116 -0.25 -6.60 -1.11
CA PRO A 116 -0.06 -5.75 -2.27
C PRO A 116 1.31 -5.02 -2.24
N GLN A 117 2.08 -5.16 -3.31
CA GLN A 117 3.41 -4.54 -3.49
C GLN A 117 3.41 -3.62 -4.71
N LYS A 118 3.59 -2.31 -4.49
CA LYS A 118 3.82 -1.35 -5.56
C LYS A 118 5.18 -1.56 -6.21
N LEU A 119 5.21 -1.79 -7.52
CA LEU A 119 6.46 -2.02 -8.26
C LEU A 119 7.06 -0.71 -8.76
N ASN A 120 8.37 -0.51 -8.58
CA ASN A 120 9.05 0.65 -9.14
C ASN A 120 8.95 0.71 -10.67
N THR A 121 8.77 1.91 -11.20
CA THR A 121 8.75 2.19 -12.64
C THR A 121 9.67 3.36 -12.95
N LYS A 122 10.00 3.58 -14.23
CA LYS A 122 10.83 4.72 -14.65
C LYS A 122 10.31 6.08 -14.18
N ARG A 123 9.00 6.23 -14.01
CA ARG A 123 8.35 7.50 -13.60
C ARG A 123 8.13 7.60 -12.10
N ASN A 124 7.92 6.46 -11.45
CA ASN A 124 7.49 6.39 -10.06
C ASN A 124 8.39 5.38 -9.35
N SER A 125 9.50 5.85 -8.82
CA SER A 125 10.45 5.05 -8.05
C SER A 125 10.71 5.69 -6.69
N ASN A 126 10.72 4.90 -5.63
CA ASN A 126 11.09 5.36 -4.29
C ASN A 126 11.75 4.24 -3.49
N SER A 127 12.42 4.63 -2.40
CA SER A 127 13.14 3.73 -1.48
C SER A 127 12.22 2.73 -0.80
N TRP A 128 11.02 3.14 -0.37
CA TRP A 128 10.02 2.26 0.24
C TRP A 128 9.70 1.04 -0.63
N ASN A 129 9.40 1.25 -1.91
CA ASN A 129 9.09 0.16 -2.83
C ASN A 129 10.32 -0.72 -3.10
N SER A 130 11.51 -0.11 -3.20
CA SER A 130 12.77 -0.85 -3.41
C SER A 130 13.07 -1.77 -2.24
N SER A 131 13.02 -1.26 -1.02
CA SER A 131 13.31 -2.05 0.17
C SER A 131 12.26 -3.14 0.42
N LEU A 132 10.99 -2.84 0.14
CA LEU A 132 9.93 -3.87 0.22
C LEU A 132 10.18 -4.99 -0.79
N ALA A 133 10.66 -4.66 -2.00
CA ALA A 133 10.99 -5.68 -3.00
C ALA A 133 12.12 -6.60 -2.56
N VAL A 134 13.11 -6.09 -1.81
CA VAL A 134 14.18 -6.93 -1.23
C VAL A 134 13.63 -7.84 -0.13
N ALA A 135 12.74 -7.33 0.72
CA ALA A 135 12.12 -8.16 1.74
C ALA A 135 11.23 -9.25 1.12
N LEU A 136 10.45 -8.91 0.09
CA LEU A 136 9.61 -9.88 -0.62
C LEU A 136 10.38 -10.75 -1.64
N SER A 137 11.69 -10.56 -1.82
CA SER A 137 12.50 -11.46 -2.66
C SER A 137 13.02 -12.69 -1.91
N GLN A 138 12.72 -12.82 -0.62
CA GLN A 138 13.02 -14.05 0.11
C GLN A 138 12.25 -15.23 -0.49
N ASP A 139 12.83 -16.43 -0.33
CA ASP A 139 12.23 -17.67 -0.81
C ASP A 139 10.88 -17.93 -0.13
N PRO A 140 9.91 -18.55 -0.82
CA PRO A 140 8.66 -18.97 -0.21
C PRO A 140 8.88 -19.80 1.06
N GLY A 141 8.06 -19.57 2.08
CA GLY A 141 8.19 -20.21 3.38
C GLY A 141 9.18 -19.58 4.35
N VAL A 142 10.05 -18.67 3.90
CA VAL A 142 10.92 -17.90 4.80
C VAL A 142 10.08 -16.82 5.48
N PHE A 143 9.94 -16.92 6.81
CA PHE A 143 9.24 -15.91 7.60
C PHE A 143 10.09 -14.65 7.73
N ILE A 144 9.49 -13.51 7.43
CA ILE A 144 10.09 -12.20 7.57
C ILE A 144 9.22 -11.32 8.46
N ARG A 145 9.85 -10.43 9.24
CA ARG A 145 9.17 -9.35 9.94
C ARG A 145 9.54 -8.03 9.29
N LEU A 146 8.54 -7.26 8.87
CA LEU A 146 8.74 -5.94 8.27
C LEU A 146 8.64 -4.86 9.34
N THR A 147 9.50 -3.84 9.25
CA THR A 147 9.43 -2.64 10.08
C THR A 147 9.59 -1.41 9.21
N SER A 148 8.70 -0.43 9.39
CA SER A 148 8.76 0.84 8.67
C SER A 148 9.80 1.76 9.32
N ASN A 149 10.83 2.14 8.59
CA ASN A 149 11.83 3.11 9.02
C ASN A 149 11.57 4.44 8.33
N THR A 150 10.85 5.32 9.04
CA THR A 150 10.41 6.62 8.49
C THR A 150 11.57 7.56 8.23
N GLU A 151 12.59 7.57 9.09
CA GLU A 151 13.77 8.42 8.94
C GLU A 151 14.53 8.11 7.65
N GLN A 152 14.73 6.82 7.37
CA GLN A 152 15.44 6.36 6.17
C GLN A 152 14.51 6.12 4.98
N GLN A 153 13.22 6.39 5.14
CA GLN A 153 12.17 6.19 4.14
C GLN A 153 12.20 4.80 3.49
N ARG A 154 12.33 3.75 4.30
CA ARG A 154 12.45 2.37 3.80
C ARG A 154 11.83 1.37 4.76
N TYR A 155 11.61 0.16 4.26
CA TYR A 155 11.33 -0.99 5.10
C TYR A 155 12.64 -1.67 5.48
N ASP A 156 12.83 -1.87 6.78
CA ASP A 156 13.80 -2.84 7.28
C ASP A 156 13.08 -4.19 7.44
N PHE A 157 13.81 -5.29 7.27
CA PHE A 157 13.26 -6.62 7.51
C PHE A 157 14.26 -7.53 8.23
N SER A 158 13.74 -8.45 9.02
CA SER A 158 14.51 -9.53 9.62
C SER A 158 13.89 -10.87 9.26
N VAL A 159 14.73 -11.88 9.09
CA VAL A 159 14.30 -13.27 8.93
C VAL A 159 14.00 -13.85 10.32
N VAL A 160 12.88 -14.53 10.44
CA VAL A 160 12.46 -15.24 11.64
C VAL A 160 12.78 -16.71 11.45
N ASP A 161 13.55 -17.28 12.36
CA ASP A 161 13.88 -18.71 12.36
C ASP A 161 12.64 -19.51 12.80
N ARG A 162 11.81 -19.84 11.81
CA ARG A 162 10.59 -20.64 11.96
C ARG A 162 10.36 -21.47 10.71
N THR A 163 9.94 -22.71 10.91
CA THR A 163 9.51 -23.60 9.84
C THR A 163 8.02 -23.44 9.55
N CYS A 164 7.67 -23.35 8.26
CA CYS A 164 6.28 -23.39 7.83
C CYS A 164 5.77 -24.83 7.82
N GLU A 165 4.77 -25.14 8.63
CA GLU A 165 4.15 -26.47 8.69
C GLU A 165 2.92 -26.59 7.79
N ILE A 166 2.37 -25.45 7.35
CA ILE A 166 1.19 -25.37 6.48
C ILE A 166 1.67 -25.30 5.02
N PRO A 167 0.93 -25.89 4.06
CA PRO A 167 1.26 -25.76 2.64
C PRO A 167 1.44 -24.31 2.22
N LEU A 168 2.38 -24.06 1.31
CA LEU A 168 2.66 -22.72 0.80
C LEU A 168 1.82 -22.41 -0.44
N ASP A 169 0.57 -22.84 -0.49
CA ASP A 169 -0.28 -22.62 -1.67
C ASP A 169 -1.66 -22.12 -1.26
N ILE A 170 -2.03 -20.96 -1.81
CA ILE A 170 -3.38 -20.45 -1.71
C ILE A 170 -4.18 -21.08 -2.85
N GLU A 171 -5.03 -22.04 -2.51
CA GLU A 171 -5.94 -22.68 -3.46
C GLU A 171 -6.75 -21.61 -4.21
N ASP A 172 -6.83 -21.73 -5.54
CA ASP A 172 -7.51 -20.79 -6.41
C ASP A 172 -7.13 -19.31 -6.17
N PHE A 173 -5.85 -19.01 -5.91
CA PHE A 173 -5.34 -17.66 -5.64
C PHE A 173 -5.92 -16.57 -6.56
N GLN A 174 -6.06 -16.83 -7.86
CA GLN A 174 -6.64 -15.88 -8.81
C GLN A 174 -8.10 -15.54 -8.48
N SER A 175 -8.92 -16.56 -8.24
CA SER A 175 -10.34 -16.40 -7.92
C SER A 175 -10.49 -15.66 -6.59
N GLN A 176 -9.65 -15.99 -5.60
CA GLN A 176 -9.64 -15.30 -4.31
C GLN A 176 -9.21 -13.84 -4.43
N LEU A 177 -8.18 -13.55 -5.24
CA LEU A 177 -7.74 -12.19 -5.55
C LEU A 177 -8.84 -11.37 -6.21
N LEU A 178 -9.52 -11.93 -7.21
CA LEU A 178 -10.61 -11.24 -7.91
C LEU A 178 -11.82 -11.00 -6.99
N LYS A 179 -12.18 -11.98 -6.14
CA LYS A 179 -13.23 -11.81 -5.12
C LYS A 179 -12.87 -10.68 -4.14
N ALA A 180 -11.62 -10.64 -3.67
CA ALA A 180 -11.15 -9.58 -2.77
C ALA A 180 -11.12 -8.18 -3.42
N LEU A 181 -11.09 -8.10 -4.75
CA LEU A 181 -11.03 -6.85 -5.52
C LEU A 181 -12.36 -6.49 -6.20
N GLU A 182 -13.41 -7.29 -6.03
CA GLU A 182 -14.65 -7.20 -6.82
C GLU A 182 -15.26 -5.79 -6.79
N ASN A 183 -15.28 -5.16 -5.61
CA ASN A 183 -15.85 -3.81 -5.42
C ASN A 183 -14.94 -2.66 -5.89
N ASP A 184 -13.68 -2.95 -6.21
CA ASP A 184 -12.68 -1.96 -6.64
C ASP A 184 -12.21 -2.17 -8.10
N LEU A 185 -12.79 -3.15 -8.80
CA LEU A 185 -12.48 -3.44 -10.20
C LEU A 185 -13.08 -2.38 -11.14
N ILE A 186 -12.23 -1.74 -11.93
CA ILE A 186 -12.62 -0.67 -12.86
C ILE A 186 -12.72 -1.24 -14.28
N GLU A 187 -13.94 -1.59 -14.66
CA GLU A 187 -14.24 -2.14 -15.99
C GLU A 187 -14.76 -1.10 -16.99
N SER A 188 -15.25 0.04 -16.50
CA SER A 188 -15.88 1.05 -17.33
C SER A 188 -15.54 2.49 -16.88
N ALA A 189 -15.70 3.43 -17.81
CA ALA A 189 -15.55 4.86 -17.52
C ALA A 189 -16.63 5.39 -16.56
N ASP A 190 -17.68 4.61 -16.31
CA ASP A 190 -18.73 4.97 -15.37
C ASP A 190 -18.38 4.69 -13.91
N HIS A 191 -17.31 3.93 -13.66
CA HIS A 191 -16.83 3.61 -12.33
C HIS A 191 -16.51 4.88 -11.53
N SER A 192 -16.96 4.94 -10.29
CA SER A 192 -16.87 6.14 -9.45
C SER A 192 -15.42 6.61 -9.23
N VAL A 193 -14.51 5.67 -9.02
CA VAL A 193 -13.06 5.93 -8.88
C VAL A 193 -12.48 6.56 -10.15
N TYR A 194 -12.86 6.03 -11.32
CA TYR A 194 -12.40 6.57 -12.60
C TYR A 194 -12.92 8.00 -12.80
N LYS A 195 -14.21 8.26 -12.54
CA LYS A 195 -14.80 9.59 -12.65
C LYS A 195 -14.09 10.61 -11.75
N LYS A 196 -13.82 10.25 -10.50
CA LYS A 196 -13.06 11.11 -9.57
C LYS A 196 -11.64 11.37 -10.05
N PHE A 197 -10.97 10.35 -10.60
CA PHE A 197 -9.64 10.48 -11.15
C PHE A 197 -9.59 11.49 -12.32
N VAL A 198 -10.51 11.38 -13.28
CA VAL A 198 -10.57 12.28 -14.44
C VAL A 198 -10.92 13.71 -14.04
N ALA A 199 -11.80 13.91 -13.06
CA ALA A 199 -12.16 15.25 -12.58
C ALA A 199 -10.99 15.99 -11.89
N ALA A 200 -9.99 15.26 -11.39
CA ALA A 200 -8.82 15.81 -10.69
C ALA A 200 -7.60 15.99 -11.60
N ALA A 201 -7.63 15.47 -12.83
CA ALA A 201 -6.54 15.52 -13.81
C ALA A 201 -6.68 16.72 -14.76
#